data_AF-A0A380AHT8-F1
#
_entry.id   AF-A0A380AHT8-F1
#
_cell.length_a   1.000
_cell.length_b   1.000
_cell.length_c   1.000
_cell.angle_alpha   90.00
_cell.angle_beta   90.00
_cell.angle_gamma   90.00
#
_symmetry.space_group_name_H-M   'P 1'
#
loop_
_entity.id
_entity.type
_entity.pdbx_description
1 polymer ?
#
loop_
_entity_poly.entity_id
_entity_poly.type
_entity_poly.pdbx_seq_one_letter_code
_entity_poly.pdbx_strand_id
1 'polypeptide(L)' 'MEKKNKNKQINVRLSDTQMQYLQQLVDSGKAKTQSGALVYLINQYAILGDFKK' A
#
# COMPACT_ATOMS: atom_id res chain seq x y z
N MET A 1 23.14 -12.62 16.63
CA MET A 1 21.72 -13.01 16.47
C MET A 1 21.23 -12.44 15.15
N GLU A 2 21.03 -13.27 14.12
CA GLU A 2 20.50 -12.80 12.84
C GLU A 2 19.04 -12.35 13.04
N LYS A 3 18.76 -11.07 12.80
CA LYS A 3 17.38 -10.57 12.73
C LYS A 3 16.72 -11.22 11.52
N LYS A 4 15.95 -12.30 11.74
CA LYS A 4 15.06 -12.85 10.73
C LYS A 4 14.14 -11.73 10.24
N ASN A 5 14.37 -11.25 9.03
CA ASN A 5 13.52 -10.25 8.40
C ASN A 5 12.19 -10.93 8.07
N LYS A 6 11.13 -10.63 8.83
CA LYS A 6 9.82 -11.29 8.68
C LYS A 6 9.00 -10.74 7.50
N ASN A 7 9.60 -9.89 6.68
CA ASN A 7 8.93 -9.25 5.56
C ASN A 7 8.67 -10.27 4.46
N LYS A 8 7.40 -10.40 4.04
CA LYS A 8 7.00 -11.18 2.87
C LYS A 8 6.87 -10.23 1.68
N GLN A 9 7.45 -10.61 0.55
CA GLN A 9 7.33 -9.85 -0.70
C GLN A 9 6.44 -10.61 -1.67
N ILE A 10 5.59 -9.87 -2.37
CA ILE A 10 4.78 -10.36 -3.48
C ILE A 10 5.03 -9.47 -4.70
N ASN A 11 4.91 -10.04 -5.89
CA ASN A 11 4.91 -9.30 -7.14
C ASN A 11 3.48 -9.23 -7.66
N VAL A 12 3.04 -8.03 -8.05
CA VAL A 12 1.69 -7.78 -8.57
C VAL A 12 1.80 -7.05 -9.91
N ARG A 13 0.86 -7.33 -10.82
CA ARG A 13 0.70 -6.55 -12.05
C ARG A 13 -0.46 -5.58 -11.84
N LEU A 14 -0.19 -4.31 -12.12
CA LEU A 14 -1.15 -3.23 -11.96
C LEU A 14 -1.38 -2.55 -13.30
N SER A 15 -2.60 -2.05 -13.53
CA SER A 15 -2.88 -1.21 -14.69
C SER A 15 -2.31 0.20 -14.50
N ASP A 16 -2.18 0.96 -15.59
CA ASP A 16 -1.71 2.35 -15.54
C ASP A 16 -2.58 3.21 -14.62
N THR A 17 -3.90 3.02 -14.68
CA THR A 17 -4.85 3.72 -13.80
C THR A 17 -4.60 3.41 -12.33
N GLN A 18 -4.32 2.15 -11.97
CA GLN A 18 -3.99 1.77 -10.60
C GLN A 18 -2.68 2.42 -10.15
N MET A 19 -1.66 2.44 -11.01
CA MET A 19 -0.39 3.10 -10.73
C MET A 19 -0.55 4.61 -10.51
N GLN A 20 -1.39 5.26 -11.31
CA GLN A 20 -1.71 6.69 -11.15
C GLN A 20 -2.37 6.99 -9.80
N TYR A 21 -3.35 6.18 -9.37
CA TYR A 21 -3.97 6.36 -8.06
C TYR A 21 -2.98 6.14 -6.91
N LEU A 22 -2.08 5.14 -7.02
CA LEU A 22 -1.03 4.95 -6.03
C LEU A 22 -0.08 6.16 -5.98
N GLN A 23 0.24 6.76 -7.12
CA GLN A 23 1.06 7.97 -7.18
C GLN A 23 0.38 9.16 -6.52
N GLN A 24 -0.92 9.38 -6.76
CA GLN A 24 -1.67 10.44 -6.10
C GLN A 24 -1.65 10.33 -4.57
N LEU A 25 -1.69 9.10 -4.04
CA LEU A 25 -1.58 8.87 -2.59
C LEU A 25 -0.18 9.23 -2.07
N VAL A 26 0.86 9.00 -2.86
CA VAL A 26 2.22 9.45 -2.54
C VAL A 26 2.32 10.97 -2.56
N ASP A 27 1.81 11.60 -3.62
CA ASP A 27 1.87 13.06 -3.81
C ASP A 27 1.08 13.80 -2.71
N SER A 28 -0.03 13.20 -2.23
CA SER A 28 -0.81 13.72 -1.11
C SER A 28 -0.15 13.53 0.27
N GLY A 29 1.02 12.88 0.33
CA GLY A 29 1.75 12.63 1.57
C GLY A 29 1.21 11.46 2.42
N LYS A 30 0.19 10.73 1.96
CA LYS A 30 -0.38 9.58 2.68
C LYS A 30 0.55 8.37 2.69
N ALA A 31 1.47 8.28 1.73
CA ALA A 31 2.51 7.26 1.68
C ALA A 31 3.81 7.80 1.08
N LYS A 32 4.94 7.15 1.36
CA LYS A 32 6.27 7.55 0.84
C LYS A 32 6.61 6.93 -0.52
N THR A 33 5.98 5.81 -0.86
CA THR A 33 6.24 5.05 -2.09
C THR A 33 4.95 4.43 -2.59
N GLN A 34 4.87 4.05 -3.86
CA GLN A 34 3.70 3.39 -4.44
C GLN A 34 3.37 2.06 -3.73
N SER A 35 4.38 1.26 -3.37
CA SER A 35 4.18 0.05 -2.56
C SER A 35 3.63 0.38 -1.17
N GLY A 36 4.13 1.46 -0.55
CA GLY A 36 3.59 1.97 0.71
C GLY A 36 2.14 2.44 0.58
N ALA A 37 1.78 3.06 -0.56
CA ALA A 37 0.40 3.48 -0.85
C ALA A 37 -0.53 2.27 -1.00
N LEU A 38 -0.07 1.18 -1.61
CA LEU A 38 -0.84 -0.06 -1.70
C LEU A 38 -1.09 -0.67 -0.31
N VAL A 39 -0.07 -0.70 0.56
CA VAL A 39 -0.23 -1.15 1.95
C VAL A 39 -1.15 -0.22 2.74
N TYR A 40 -1.04 1.09 2.53
CA TYR A 40 -1.95 2.08 3.14
C TYR A 40 -3.42 1.77 2.79
N LEU A 41 -3.71 1.49 1.53
CA LEU A 41 -5.06 1.10 1.10
C LEU A 41 -5.52 -0.19 1.78
N ILE A 42 -4.69 -1.24 1.80
CA ILE A 42 -5.03 -2.49 2.49
C ILE A 42 -5.36 -2.25 3.96
N ASN A 43 -4.54 -1.47 4.65
CA ASN A 43 -4.78 -1.13 6.05
C ASN A 43 -6.11 -0.38 6.23
N GLN A 44 -6.37 0.60 5.38
CA GLN A 44 -7.58 1.42 5.42
C GLN A 44 -8.85 0.59 5.25
N TYR A 45 -8.91 -0.26 4.22
CA TYR A 45 -10.13 -0.99 3.85
C TYR A 45 -10.30 -2.32 4.59
N ALA A 46 -9.21 -3.05 4.84
CA ALA A 46 -9.29 -4.41 5.39
C ALA A 46 -9.02 -4.49 6.89
N ILE A 47 -8.25 -3.57 7.47
CA ILE A 47 -7.83 -3.64 8.88
C ILE A 47 -8.56 -2.60 9.73
N LEU A 48 -8.55 -1.34 9.29
CA LEU A 48 -9.13 -0.21 10.04
C LEU A 48 -10.64 -0.08 9.83
N GLY A 49 -11.20 -0.75 8.82
CA GLY A 49 -12.65 -0.91 8.65
C GLY A 49 -13.36 0.36 8.19
N ASP A 50 -12.66 1.34 7.60
CA ASP A 50 -13.26 2.61 7.13
C ASP A 50 -14.27 2.41 5.97
N PHE A 51 -14.44 1.17 5.49
CA PHE A 51 -15.45 0.77 4.52
C PHE A 51 -16.79 0.30 5.15
N LYS A 52 -16.90 0.27 6.48
CA LYS A 52 -18.11 -0.19 7.22
C LYS A 52 -18.89 0.94 7.91
N LYS A 53 -18.82 2.18 7.42
CA LYS A 53 -19.71 3.27 7.88
C LYS A 53 -20.54 3.82 6.75
#